data_AF-A0A521V6H2-F1
#
_entry.id   AF-A0A521V6H2-F1
#
_cell.length_a   1.000
_cell.length_b   1.000
_cell.length_c   1.000
_cell.angle_alpha   90.00
_cell.angle_beta   90.00
_cell.angle_gamma   90.00
#
_symmetry.space_group_name_H-M   'P 1'
#
loop_
_entity.id
_entity.type
_entity.pdbx_description
1 polymer ?
#
loop_
_entity_poly.entity_id
_entity_poly.type
_entity_poly.pdbx_seq_one_letter_code
_entity_poly.pdbx_strand_id
1 'polypeptide(L)'
;MRSGVQRQRPAGEPQWPQGQGRVALLQFVPVRLKALKPKETDFEPRSMGEHFRKRRLELRLTQKQVAEQLGVNVWTVLNWEKGHTKPPIETMPALLKFLGYDPSPEPKTLPERLLAKRRAWGWSIREAAQRVGVDPGTWRDWEQGRVILYRRHRILVAWLLELPVGDVDRDMRARWIRSHRKLPRFVDTRQVEFSGRMSNRLTGGSDEEVEVHGAADFVG
;
A
#
# COMPACT_ATOMS: atom_id res chain seq x y z
N MET A 1 -21.85 62.61 -74.38
CA MET A 1 -20.39 62.64 -74.60
C MET A 1 -19.67 62.39 -73.27
N ARG A 2 -19.14 61.19 -73.03
CA ARG A 2 -18.17 60.93 -71.96
C ARG A 2 -17.05 60.09 -72.56
N SER A 3 -15.90 60.73 -72.74
CA SER A 3 -14.67 60.13 -73.24
C SER A 3 -14.12 59.16 -72.21
N GLY A 4 -14.15 57.86 -72.53
CA GLY A 4 -13.48 56.84 -71.73
C GLY A 4 -11.99 56.86 -72.02
N VAL A 5 -11.19 57.35 -71.06
CA VAL A 5 -9.74 57.19 -71.06
C VAL A 5 -9.43 55.72 -70.83
N GLN A 6 -9.05 55.01 -71.89
CA GLN A 6 -8.48 53.67 -71.77
C GLN A 6 -7.06 53.79 -71.22
N ARG A 7 -6.88 53.44 -69.94
CA ARG A 7 -5.54 53.21 -69.38
C ARG A 7 -4.99 51.93 -70.01
N GLN A 8 -3.92 52.05 -70.78
CA GLN A 8 -3.18 50.88 -71.25
C GLN A 8 -2.45 50.22 -70.08
N ARG A 9 -2.51 48.88 -70.02
CA ARG A 9 -1.80 48.06 -69.03
C ARG A 9 -0.28 48.18 -69.26
N PRO A 10 0.54 48.37 -68.21
CA PRO A 10 1.99 48.40 -68.36
C PRO A 10 2.53 47.02 -68.76
N ALA A 11 3.48 47.01 -69.70
CA ALA A 11 4.14 45.81 -70.20
C ALA A 11 5.08 45.24 -69.12
N GLY A 12 4.70 44.11 -68.52
CA GLY A 12 5.53 43.42 -67.54
C GLY A 12 4.78 42.60 -66.48
N GLU A 13 3.45 42.62 -66.44
CA GLU A 13 2.69 41.79 -65.49
C GLU A 13 2.84 40.28 -65.84
N PRO A 14 3.27 39.43 -64.88
CA PRO A 14 3.29 37.98 -65.07
C PRO A 14 1.89 37.48 -65.36
N GLN A 15 1.65 37.03 -66.59
CA GLN A 15 0.42 36.32 -66.94
C GLN A 15 0.50 34.92 -66.32
N TRP A 16 0.01 34.80 -65.08
CA TRP A 16 -0.32 33.48 -64.56
C TRP A 16 -1.30 32.84 -65.54
N PRO A 17 -1.00 31.65 -66.10
CA PRO A 17 -2.00 30.95 -66.88
C PRO A 17 -3.22 30.82 -65.97
N GLN A 18 -4.38 31.24 -66.46
CA GLN A 18 -5.66 31.00 -65.80
C GLN A 18 -6.01 29.49 -65.88
N GLY A 19 -5.08 28.65 -65.45
CA GLY A 19 -5.35 27.31 -64.99
C GLY A 19 -5.88 27.48 -63.58
N GLN A 20 -7.20 27.47 -63.46
CA GLN A 20 -7.86 27.12 -62.20
C GLN A 20 -7.04 25.99 -61.56
N GLY A 21 -6.45 26.26 -60.40
CA GLY A 21 -5.88 25.22 -59.53
C GLY A 21 -7.04 24.35 -59.07
N ARG A 22 -7.53 23.50 -59.97
CA ARG A 22 -8.49 22.46 -59.68
C ARG A 22 -7.73 21.50 -58.79
N VAL A 23 -7.81 21.70 -57.47
CA VAL A 23 -7.61 20.59 -56.55
C VAL A 23 -8.66 19.58 -57.01
N ALA A 24 -8.21 18.53 -57.70
CA ALA A 24 -9.09 17.45 -58.10
C ALA A 24 -9.64 16.86 -56.80
N LEU A 25 -10.87 17.24 -56.43
CA LEU A 25 -11.67 16.48 -55.48
C LEU A 25 -12.05 15.19 -56.20
N LEU A 26 -11.08 14.29 -56.30
CA LEU A 26 -11.27 12.93 -56.77
C LEU A 26 -12.25 12.28 -55.80
N GLN A 27 -13.53 12.32 -56.19
CA GLN A 27 -14.57 11.55 -55.55
C GLN A 27 -14.07 10.10 -55.55
N PHE A 28 -13.97 9.49 -54.36
CA PHE A 28 -13.48 8.13 -54.13
C PHE A 28 -11.97 7.88 -54.04
N VAL A 29 -11.14 8.88 -53.70
CA VAL A 29 -9.79 8.54 -53.17
C VAL A 29 -9.95 7.97 -51.76
N PRO A 30 -9.52 6.73 -51.49
CA PRO A 30 -9.56 6.18 -50.14
C PRO A 30 -8.58 6.96 -49.25
N VAL A 31 -9.12 7.87 -48.45
CA VAL A 31 -8.36 8.58 -47.42
C VAL A 31 -8.01 7.57 -46.33
N ARG A 32 -6.72 7.19 -46.25
CA ARG A 32 -6.21 6.38 -45.14
C ARG A 32 -5.80 7.29 -43.99
N LEU A 33 -6.68 7.46 -43.02
CA LEU A 33 -6.35 8.14 -41.77
C LEU A 33 -5.37 7.26 -40.96
N LYS A 34 -4.16 7.78 -40.73
CA LYS A 34 -3.20 7.20 -39.79
C LYS A 34 -3.48 7.77 -38.41
N ALA A 35 -4.25 7.03 -37.60
CA ALA A 35 -4.50 7.39 -36.21
C ALA A 35 -3.75 6.43 -35.28
N LEU A 36 -3.31 6.94 -34.13
CA LEU A 36 -2.82 6.11 -33.02
C LEU A 36 -3.98 5.29 -32.48
N LYS A 37 -3.83 3.96 -32.40
CA LYS A 37 -4.80 3.09 -31.73
C LYS A 37 -4.98 3.60 -30.28
N PRO A 38 -6.22 3.85 -29.82
CA PRO A 38 -6.47 4.19 -28.43
C PRO A 38 -5.86 3.13 -27.51
N LYS A 39 -5.20 3.56 -26.43
CA LYS A 39 -4.64 2.63 -25.44
C LYS A 39 -5.80 1.94 -24.74
N GLU A 40 -5.74 0.61 -24.67
CA GLU A 40 -6.74 -0.22 -24.00
C GLU A 40 -6.76 0.12 -22.49
N THR A 41 -7.98 0.36 -21.98
CA THR A 41 -8.27 0.73 -20.58
C THR A 41 -8.76 -0.44 -19.74
N ASP A 42 -9.16 -1.53 -20.39
CA ASP A 42 -9.99 -2.57 -19.79
C ASP A 42 -9.16 -3.73 -19.23
N PHE A 43 -8.02 -3.39 -18.62
CA PHE A 43 -7.22 -4.37 -17.88
C PHE A 43 -7.51 -4.28 -16.38
N GLU A 44 -7.42 -5.42 -15.70
CA GLU A 44 -7.47 -5.51 -14.25
C GLU A 44 -6.06 -5.23 -13.70
N PRO A 45 -5.87 -4.10 -13.00
CA PRO A 45 -4.57 -3.78 -12.43
C PRO A 45 -4.26 -4.73 -11.26
N ARG A 46 -3.05 -5.28 -11.27
CA ARG A 46 -2.51 -6.16 -10.22
C ARG A 46 -1.39 -5.47 -9.43
N SER A 47 -0.71 -4.53 -10.08
CA SER A 47 0.42 -3.79 -9.49
C SER A 47 0.08 -2.33 -9.23
N MET A 48 0.75 -1.74 -8.25
CA MET A 48 0.63 -0.31 -7.94
C MET A 48 0.79 0.59 -9.18
N GLY A 49 1.75 0.27 -10.05
CA GLY A 49 2.00 1.00 -11.29
C GLY A 49 0.90 0.80 -12.34
N GLU A 50 0.22 -0.34 -12.32
CA GLU A 50 -0.91 -0.62 -13.21
C GLU A 50 -2.17 0.13 -12.75
N HIS A 51 -2.44 0.18 -11.45
CA HIS A 51 -3.50 1.03 -10.89
C HIS A 51 -3.28 2.49 -11.26
N PHE A 52 -2.04 2.96 -11.14
CA PHE A 52 -1.64 4.30 -11.53
C PHE A 52 -1.86 4.57 -13.03
N ARG A 53 -1.40 3.65 -13.89
CA ARG A 53 -1.59 3.72 -15.34
C ARG A 53 -3.07 3.76 -15.71
N LYS A 54 -3.89 2.90 -15.09
CA LYS A 54 -5.33 2.83 -15.32
C LYS A 54 -5.98 4.15 -14.97
N ARG A 55 -5.71 4.68 -13.77
CA ARG A 55 -6.24 5.98 -13.34
C ARG A 55 -5.83 7.13 -14.27
N ARG A 56 -4.57 7.16 -14.73
CA ARG A 56 -4.12 8.16 -15.70
C ARG A 56 -4.90 8.09 -17.01
N LEU A 57 -5.15 6.88 -17.52
CA LEU A 57 -5.90 6.69 -18.77
C LEU A 57 -7.37 7.07 -18.62
N GLU A 58 -8.01 6.74 -17.48
CA GLU A 58 -9.37 7.16 -17.14
C GLU A 58 -9.50 8.69 -17.13
N LEU A 59 -8.53 9.39 -16.55
CA LEU A 59 -8.47 10.85 -16.52
C LEU A 59 -7.99 11.47 -17.83
N ARG A 60 -7.65 10.66 -18.85
CA ARG A 60 -7.11 11.09 -20.15
C ARG A 60 -5.88 12.01 -20.04
N LEU A 61 -5.07 11.83 -18.99
CA LEU A 61 -3.88 12.64 -18.76
C LEU A 61 -2.65 12.05 -19.47
N THR A 62 -1.78 12.93 -19.96
CA THR A 62 -0.47 12.55 -20.46
C THR A 62 0.48 12.25 -19.30
N GLN A 63 1.51 11.43 -19.55
CA GLN A 63 2.54 11.17 -18.53
C GLN A 63 3.25 12.46 -18.08
N LYS A 64 3.41 13.43 -18.99
CA LYS A 64 4.00 14.74 -18.67
C LYS A 64 3.14 15.53 -17.68
N GLN A 65 1.83 15.61 -17.91
CA GLN A 65 0.91 16.32 -17.02
C GLN A 65 0.88 15.70 -15.61
N VAL A 66 0.84 14.37 -15.52
CA VAL A 66 0.84 13.69 -14.22
C VAL A 66 2.19 13.85 -13.51
N ALA A 67 3.29 13.78 -14.24
CA ALA A 67 4.62 14.02 -13.69
C ALA A 67 4.75 15.43 -13.09
N GLU A 68 4.23 16.45 -13.80
CA GLU A 68 4.16 17.82 -13.31
C GLU A 68 3.28 17.96 -12.06
N GLN A 69 2.10 17.32 -12.05
CA GLN A 69 1.19 17.31 -10.90
C GLN A 69 1.82 16.67 -9.65
N LEU A 70 2.66 15.66 -9.83
CA LEU A 70 3.35 14.94 -8.74
C LEU A 70 4.74 15.50 -8.41
N GLY A 71 5.24 16.46 -9.19
CA GLY A 71 6.60 17.00 -9.03
C GLY A 71 7.72 15.99 -9.30
N VAL A 72 7.47 14.98 -10.15
CA VAL A 72 8.45 13.94 -10.49
C VAL A 72 8.86 14.00 -11.96
N ASN A 73 9.95 13.31 -12.31
CA ASN A 73 10.36 13.21 -13.72
C ASN A 73 9.38 12.32 -14.51
N VAL A 74 9.13 12.67 -15.77
CA VAL A 74 8.31 11.87 -16.71
C VAL A 74 8.85 10.44 -16.85
N TRP A 75 10.17 10.26 -16.86
CA TRP A 75 10.80 8.94 -16.90
C TRP A 75 10.49 8.09 -15.66
N THR A 76 10.38 8.73 -14.49
CA THR A 76 10.00 8.06 -13.24
C THR A 76 8.58 7.50 -13.34
N VAL A 77 7.65 8.32 -13.85
CA VAL A 77 6.26 7.88 -14.10
C VAL A 77 6.22 6.72 -15.10
N LEU A 78 6.98 6.81 -16.20
CA LEU A 78 7.07 5.74 -17.18
C LEU A 78 7.57 4.42 -16.55
N ASN A 79 8.59 4.49 -15.70
CA ASN A 79 9.16 3.32 -15.03
C ASN A 79 8.19 2.70 -14.02
N TRP A 80 7.38 3.52 -13.34
CA TRP A 80 6.31 3.02 -12.47
C TRP A 80 5.22 2.31 -13.28
N GLU A 81 4.74 2.92 -14.37
CA GLU A 81 3.69 2.33 -15.22
C GLU A 81 4.12 1.03 -15.91
N LYS A 82 5.42 0.88 -16.20
CA LYS A 82 6.01 -0.35 -16.77
C LYS A 82 6.36 -1.39 -15.70
N GLY A 83 6.25 -1.06 -14.42
CA GLY A 83 6.64 -1.94 -13.31
C GLY A 83 8.15 -2.13 -13.14
N HIS A 84 8.99 -1.33 -13.81
CA HIS A 84 10.45 -1.38 -13.65
C HIS A 84 10.91 -0.87 -12.28
N THR A 85 10.16 0.04 -11.66
CA THR A 85 10.50 0.63 -10.37
C THR A 85 9.25 0.82 -9.54
N LYS A 86 9.35 0.59 -8.22
CA LYS A 86 8.27 0.88 -7.28
C LYS A 86 8.35 2.35 -6.82
N PRO A 87 7.22 3.04 -6.62
CA PRO A 87 7.24 4.39 -6.06
C PRO A 87 7.91 4.41 -4.68
N PRO A 88 8.80 5.37 -4.39
CA PRO A 88 9.37 5.54 -3.06
C PRO A 88 8.29 5.92 -2.05
N ILE A 89 8.53 5.59 -0.77
CA ILE A 89 7.53 5.78 0.30
C ILE A 89 7.06 7.23 0.42
N GLU A 90 7.95 8.19 0.21
CA GLU A 90 7.68 9.63 0.30
C GLU A 90 6.70 10.11 -0.78
N THR A 91 6.68 9.45 -1.94
CA THR A 91 5.73 9.76 -3.02
C THR A 91 4.39 9.07 -2.85
N MET A 92 4.27 8.12 -1.92
CA MET A 92 3.03 7.36 -1.70
C MET A 92 1.83 8.24 -1.34
N PRO A 93 1.92 9.26 -0.46
CA PRO A 93 0.76 10.10 -0.13
C PRO A 93 0.22 10.85 -1.35
N ALA A 94 1.10 11.40 -2.18
CA ALA A 94 0.71 12.08 -3.41
C ALA A 94 0.06 11.11 -4.41
N LEU A 95 0.62 9.90 -4.51
CA LEU A 95 0.12 8.84 -5.37
C LEU A 95 -1.24 8.30 -4.90
N LEU A 96 -1.42 8.08 -3.60
CA LEU A 96 -2.70 7.67 -3.00
C LEU A 96 -3.77 8.75 -3.18
N LYS A 97 -3.42 10.03 -3.01
CA LYS A 97 -4.31 11.16 -3.29
C LYS A 97 -4.74 11.20 -4.75
N PHE A 98 -3.82 10.93 -5.68
CA PHE A 98 -4.10 10.87 -7.11
C PHE A 98 -5.05 9.71 -7.47
N LEU A 99 -4.84 8.54 -6.84
CA LEU A 99 -5.69 7.36 -7.05
C LEU A 99 -7.07 7.51 -6.40
N GLY A 100 -7.14 8.17 -5.25
CA GLY A 100 -8.36 8.29 -4.44
C GLY A 100 -8.68 7.05 -3.60
N TYR A 101 -7.86 6.00 -3.68
CA TYR A 101 -7.97 4.77 -2.89
C TYR A 101 -6.59 4.13 -2.69
N ASP A 102 -6.44 3.26 -1.68
CA ASP A 102 -5.24 2.43 -1.49
C ASP A 102 -5.47 1.04 -2.10
N PRO A 103 -4.69 0.65 -3.14
CA PRO A 103 -4.77 -0.70 -3.71
C PRO A 103 -3.93 -1.73 -2.93
N SER A 104 -3.26 -1.34 -1.85
CA SER A 104 -2.58 -2.28 -0.97
C SER A 104 -3.60 -3.21 -0.28
N PRO A 105 -3.28 -4.50 -0.08
CA PRO A 105 -4.17 -5.38 0.67
C PRO A 105 -4.36 -4.88 2.10
N GLU A 106 -5.54 -5.13 2.66
CA GLU A 106 -5.86 -4.76 4.04
C GLU A 106 -4.86 -5.40 5.02
N PRO A 107 -4.25 -4.60 5.91
CA PRO A 107 -3.19 -5.07 6.79
C PRO A 107 -3.75 -5.93 7.93
N LYS A 108 -3.36 -7.21 7.96
CA LYS A 108 -3.81 -8.18 8.96
C LYS A 108 -2.88 -8.22 10.17
N THR A 109 -1.58 -8.05 9.94
CA THR A 109 -0.56 -8.16 10.98
C THR A 109 -0.12 -6.78 11.49
N LEU A 110 0.39 -6.68 12.72
CA LEU A 110 0.91 -5.38 13.22
C LEU A 110 1.99 -4.76 12.32
N PRO A 111 2.96 -5.51 11.75
CA PRO A 111 3.97 -4.96 10.85
C PRO A 111 3.36 -4.41 9.57
N GLU A 112 2.36 -5.10 9.01
CA GLU A 112 1.62 -4.61 7.84
C GLU A 112 0.88 -3.32 8.17
N ARG A 113 0.27 -3.21 9.36
CA ARG A 113 -0.42 -1.99 9.81
C ARG A 113 0.55 -0.82 9.98
N LEU A 114 1.74 -1.06 10.54
CA LEU A 114 2.81 -0.07 10.63
C LEU A 114 3.25 0.42 9.25
N LEU A 115 3.46 -0.52 8.32
CA LEU A 115 3.83 -0.20 6.94
C LEU A 115 2.73 0.59 6.21
N ALA A 116 1.47 0.23 6.42
CA ALA A 116 0.32 0.94 5.84
C ALA A 116 0.23 2.39 6.36
N LYS A 117 0.33 2.61 7.69
CA LYS A 117 0.40 3.97 8.27
C LYS A 117 1.59 4.76 7.71
N ARG A 118 2.76 4.13 7.59
CA ARG A 118 3.95 4.77 7.02
C ARG A 118 3.76 5.17 5.55
N ARG A 119 3.11 4.34 4.73
CA ARG A 119 2.75 4.67 3.34
C ARG A 119 1.76 5.82 3.25
N ALA A 120 0.73 5.81 4.09
CA ALA A 120 -0.30 6.84 4.13
C ALA A 120 0.29 8.22 4.47
N TRP A 121 1.25 8.27 5.40
CA TRP A 121 1.93 9.52 5.79
C TRP A 121 3.20 9.82 5.00
N GLY A 122 3.70 8.88 4.21
CA GLY A 122 4.90 9.04 3.39
C GLY A 122 6.20 9.10 4.20
N TRP A 123 6.22 8.57 5.43
CA TRP A 123 7.41 8.68 6.27
C TRP A 123 8.49 7.70 5.84
N SER A 124 9.73 8.16 5.82
CA SER A 124 10.88 7.24 5.82
C SER A 124 10.97 6.49 7.15
N ILE A 125 11.73 5.39 7.20
CA ILE A 125 11.99 4.65 8.47
C ILE A 125 12.61 5.59 9.51
N ARG A 126 13.51 6.48 9.08
CA ARG A 126 14.18 7.43 9.98
C ARG A 126 13.21 8.44 10.57
N GLU A 127 12.35 9.01 9.73
CA GLU A 127 11.34 9.99 10.17
C GLU A 127 10.30 9.36 11.09
N ALA A 128 9.85 8.15 10.78
CA ALA A 128 8.88 7.44 11.62
C ALA A 128 9.48 7.12 13.00
N ALA A 129 10.73 6.65 13.02
CA ALA A 129 11.47 6.40 14.25
C ALA A 129 11.68 7.70 15.06
N GLN A 130 12.06 8.80 14.40
CA GLN A 130 12.24 10.11 15.04
C GLN A 130 10.93 10.63 15.66
N ARG A 131 9.80 10.52 14.95
CA ARG A 131 8.49 10.97 15.45
C ARG A 131 8.00 10.17 16.66
N VAL A 132 8.34 8.88 16.70
CA VAL A 132 7.97 8.00 17.81
C VAL A 132 9.02 7.99 18.94
N GLY A 133 10.20 8.59 18.70
CA GLY A 133 11.28 8.66 19.68
C GLY A 133 12.04 7.34 19.86
N VAL A 134 12.19 6.56 18.80
CA VAL A 134 12.93 5.29 18.81
C VAL A 134 14.07 5.29 17.79
N ASP A 135 15.00 4.35 17.94
CA ASP A 135 16.07 4.14 16.97
C ASP A 135 15.53 3.60 15.61
N PRO A 136 16.04 4.07 14.45
CA PRO A 136 15.60 3.57 13.13
C PRO A 136 15.75 2.05 12.93
N GLY A 137 16.74 1.42 13.56
CA GLY A 137 16.90 -0.03 13.56
C GLY A 137 15.80 -0.73 14.36
N THR A 138 15.40 -0.15 15.49
CA THR A 138 14.25 -0.63 16.27
C THR A 138 12.95 -0.58 15.46
N TRP A 139 12.71 0.53 14.73
CA TRP A 139 11.56 0.63 13.84
C TRP A 139 11.58 -0.42 12.73
N ARG A 140 12.75 -0.60 12.08
CA ARG A 140 12.94 -1.62 11.04
C ARG A 140 12.61 -3.01 11.55
N ASP A 141 13.02 -3.33 12.78
CA ASP A 141 12.74 -4.61 13.41
C ASP A 141 11.23 -4.83 13.63
N TRP A 142 10.48 -3.78 13.95
CA TRP A 142 9.01 -3.85 14.09
C TRP A 142 8.34 -4.14 12.75
N GLU A 143 8.78 -3.48 11.67
CA GLU A 143 8.27 -3.74 10.30
C GLU A 143 8.66 -5.13 9.77
N GLN A 144 9.77 -5.70 10.25
CA GLN A 144 10.16 -7.09 9.95
C GLN A 144 9.42 -8.12 10.80
N GLY A 145 8.56 -7.68 11.73
CA GLY A 145 7.78 -8.58 12.59
C GLY A 145 8.57 -9.17 13.77
N ARG A 146 9.72 -8.59 14.12
CA ARG A 146 10.43 -8.98 15.34
C ARG A 146 9.62 -8.61 16.59
N VAL A 147 9.95 -9.25 17.71
CA VAL A 147 9.22 -9.07 18.97
C VAL A 147 9.57 -7.71 19.59
N ILE A 148 8.53 -6.94 19.94
CA ILE A 148 8.66 -5.70 20.71
C ILE A 148 8.75 -6.07 22.20
N LEU A 149 9.98 -6.10 22.71
CA LEU A 149 10.26 -6.53 24.08
C LEU A 149 9.71 -5.55 25.12
N TYR A 150 9.95 -4.25 24.94
CA TYR A 150 9.64 -3.24 25.95
C TYR A 150 8.17 -2.80 25.90
N ARG A 151 7.50 -2.79 27.07
CA ARG A 151 6.11 -2.34 27.21
C ARG A 151 5.89 -0.90 26.73
N ARG A 152 6.85 0.00 26.99
CA ARG A 152 6.80 1.40 26.50
C ARG A 152 6.66 1.47 24.97
N HIS A 153 7.34 0.61 24.23
CA HIS A 153 7.27 0.59 22.77
C HIS A 153 5.93 0.05 22.27
N ARG A 154 5.33 -0.90 23.00
CA ARG A 154 3.99 -1.41 22.68
C ARG A 154 2.92 -0.35 22.86
N ILE A 155 3.04 0.49 23.89
CA ILE A 155 2.14 1.63 24.09
C ILE A 155 2.28 2.63 22.94
N LEU A 156 3.51 2.95 22.51
CA LEU A 156 3.74 3.83 21.36
C LEU A 156 3.14 3.27 20.06
N VAL A 157 3.34 1.98 19.80
CA VAL A 157 2.76 1.32 18.63
C VAL A 157 1.23 1.27 18.70
N ALA A 158 0.66 1.00 19.88
CA ALA A 158 -0.78 1.00 20.09
C ALA A 158 -1.38 2.40 19.83
N TRP A 159 -0.76 3.44 20.36
CA TRP A 159 -1.15 4.83 20.11
C TRP A 159 -1.07 5.19 18.61
N LEU A 160 0.03 4.83 17.95
CA LEU A 160 0.25 5.11 16.53
C LEU A 160 -0.78 4.42 15.62
N LEU A 161 -1.14 3.18 15.96
CA LEU A 161 -2.09 2.37 15.21
C LEU A 161 -3.54 2.60 15.64
N GLU A 162 -3.79 3.44 16.65
CA GLU A 162 -5.10 3.67 17.25
C GLU A 162 -5.75 2.35 17.73
N LEU A 163 -4.94 1.45 18.30
CA LEU A 163 -5.36 0.14 18.80
C LEU A 163 -5.31 0.08 20.33
N PRO A 164 -6.17 -0.74 20.97
CA PRO A 164 -6.01 -1.06 22.38
C PRO A 164 -4.65 -1.69 22.65
N VAL A 165 -3.97 -1.26 23.72
CA VAL A 165 -2.65 -1.82 24.12
C VAL A 165 -2.71 -3.33 24.31
N GLY A 166 -3.86 -3.85 24.79
CA GLY A 166 -4.08 -5.28 25.00
C GLY A 166 -3.99 -6.12 23.72
N ASP A 167 -4.37 -5.58 22.56
CA ASP A 167 -4.26 -6.30 21.28
C ASP A 167 -2.81 -6.40 20.83
N VAL A 168 -2.03 -5.33 21.03
CA VAL A 168 -0.59 -5.33 20.78
C VAL A 168 0.12 -6.31 21.72
N ASP A 169 -0.25 -6.34 23.00
CA ASP A 169 0.30 -7.29 23.97
C ASP A 169 -0.04 -8.75 23.63
N ARG A 170 -1.27 -9.03 23.19
CA ARG A 170 -1.71 -10.37 22.76
C ARG A 170 -0.89 -10.85 21.56
N ASP A 171 -0.73 -10.01 20.54
CA ASP A 171 0.06 -10.33 19.36
C ASP A 171 1.56 -10.51 19.69
N MET A 172 2.13 -9.66 20.55
CA MET A 172 3.50 -9.81 21.02
C MET A 172 3.72 -11.11 21.81
N ARG A 173 2.79 -11.47 22.70
CA ARG A 173 2.83 -12.74 23.44
C ARG A 173 2.77 -13.93 22.49
N ALA A 174 1.86 -13.92 21.52
CA ALA A 174 1.74 -14.98 20.54
C ALA A 174 3.02 -15.15 19.69
N ARG A 175 3.66 -14.04 19.28
CA ARG A 175 4.94 -14.08 18.56
C ARG A 175 6.09 -14.58 19.41
N TRP A 176 6.19 -14.11 20.66
CA TRP A 176 7.22 -14.55 21.58
C TRP A 176 7.11 -16.07 21.84
N ILE A 177 5.90 -16.59 22.07
CA ILE A 177 5.68 -18.05 22.20
C ILE A 177 6.14 -18.78 20.93
N ARG A 178 5.79 -18.27 19.75
CA ARG A 178 6.18 -18.88 18.47
C ARG A 178 7.70 -18.90 18.27
N SER A 179 8.39 -17.82 18.62
CA SER A 179 9.85 -17.71 18.49
C SER A 179 10.61 -18.53 19.54
N HIS A 180 10.01 -18.77 20.71
CA HIS A 180 10.60 -19.55 21.81
C HIS A 180 10.18 -21.02 21.79
N ARG A 181 9.37 -21.46 20.80
CA ARG A 181 9.00 -22.86 20.59
C ARG A 181 10.13 -23.66 19.92
N LYS A 182 11.34 -23.58 20.48
CA LYS A 182 12.31 -24.67 20.56
C LYS A 182 12.47 -24.99 22.05
N LEU A 183 11.53 -25.75 22.61
CA LEU A 183 11.73 -26.41 23.90
C LEU A 183 11.87 -27.91 23.67
N PRO A 184 12.88 -28.57 24.26
CA PRO A 184 12.95 -30.03 24.35
C PRO A 184 11.76 -30.56 25.18
N ARG A 185 11.43 -31.84 24.91
CA ARG A 185 10.47 -32.72 25.59
C ARG A 185 9.91 -32.21 26.92
N PHE A 186 8.57 -32.16 26.95
CA PHE A 186 7.71 -32.48 28.09
C PHE A 186 8.49 -33.14 29.24
N VAL A 187 8.74 -32.38 30.31
CA VAL A 187 9.18 -32.96 31.58
C VAL A 187 7.91 -33.44 32.25
N ASP A 188 7.74 -34.76 32.27
CA ASP A 188 6.64 -35.44 32.94
C ASP A 188 6.72 -35.15 34.44
N THR A 189 5.83 -34.33 34.98
CA THR A 189 5.70 -34.09 36.43
C THR A 189 4.90 -35.20 37.12
N ARG A 190 5.18 -36.46 36.76
CA ARG A 190 4.64 -37.65 37.44
C ARG A 190 5.74 -38.65 37.77
N GLN A 191 6.76 -38.21 38.48
CA GLN A 191 7.50 -39.04 39.44
C GLN A 191 8.51 -38.15 40.18
N VAL A 192 8.05 -37.55 41.28
CA VAL A 192 8.94 -37.25 42.40
C VAL A 192 8.25 -37.82 43.62
N GLU A 193 8.48 -39.11 43.86
CA GLU A 193 8.28 -39.71 45.17
C GLU A 193 9.27 -39.05 46.13
N PHE A 194 8.78 -38.08 46.90
CA PHE A 194 9.54 -37.52 48.01
C PHE A 194 9.45 -38.51 49.18
N SER A 195 10.43 -39.40 49.30
CA SER A 195 10.67 -40.13 50.53
C SER A 195 11.18 -39.14 51.59
N GLY A 196 10.41 -38.88 52.63
CA GLY A 196 10.75 -37.88 53.64
C GLY A 196 9.92 -38.04 54.90
N ARG A 197 10.36 -38.93 55.79
CA ARG A 197 9.83 -39.19 57.12
C ARG A 197 9.84 -37.91 57.97
N MET A 198 8.67 -37.38 58.34
CA MET A 198 8.55 -36.50 59.51
C MET A 198 7.37 -36.91 60.39
N SER A 199 7.74 -37.26 61.61
CA SER A 199 6.92 -37.56 62.76
C SER A 199 6.06 -36.35 63.14
N ASN A 200 4.76 -36.55 63.37
CA ASN A 200 4.07 -35.75 64.37
C ASN A 200 3.03 -36.60 65.12
N ARG A 201 3.15 -36.54 66.44
CA ARG A 201 2.38 -37.30 67.43
C ARG A 201 1.24 -36.40 67.93
N LEU A 202 0.02 -36.92 67.82
CA LEU A 202 -1.20 -36.73 68.63
C LEU A 202 -1.72 -35.31 68.93
N THR A 203 -2.97 -35.05 68.51
CA THR A 203 -4.21 -34.91 69.32
C THR A 203 -5.28 -34.37 68.35
N GLY A 204 -6.34 -35.08 67.98
CA GLY A 204 -7.51 -35.40 68.81
C GLY A 204 -8.64 -34.43 68.44
N GLY A 205 -9.70 -34.90 67.77
CA GLY A 205 -10.89 -34.06 67.50
C GLY A 205 -11.74 -34.50 66.31
N SER A 206 -12.69 -35.40 66.60
CA SER A 206 -14.03 -35.56 66.03
C SER A 206 -14.24 -35.50 64.50
N ASP A 207 -14.71 -36.65 64.01
CA ASP A 207 -15.36 -36.89 62.74
C ASP A 207 -16.52 -35.91 62.47
N GLU A 208 -16.53 -35.32 61.28
CA GLU A 208 -17.76 -34.90 60.61
C GLU A 208 -17.57 -35.09 59.09
N GLU A 209 -18.05 -36.24 58.61
CA GLU A 209 -18.18 -36.56 57.20
C GLU A 209 -19.22 -35.60 56.58
N VAL A 210 -18.79 -34.80 55.60
CA VAL A 210 -19.70 -34.04 54.74
C VAL A 210 -19.59 -34.60 53.32
N GLU A 211 -20.52 -35.49 52.98
CA GLU A 211 -20.82 -35.88 51.61
C GLU A 211 -21.37 -34.66 50.85
N VAL A 212 -20.59 -34.15 49.89
CA VAL A 212 -21.07 -33.18 48.89
C VAL A 212 -21.32 -33.92 47.58
N HIS A 213 -22.59 -34.29 47.37
CA HIS A 213 -23.12 -34.67 46.07
C HIS A 213 -23.29 -33.42 45.19
N GLY A 214 -22.34 -33.17 44.29
CA GLY A 214 -22.47 -32.18 43.23
C GLY A 214 -22.86 -32.84 41.91
N ALA A 215 -24.15 -32.81 41.58
CA ALA A 215 -24.66 -33.16 40.25
C ALA A 215 -24.47 -31.98 39.29
N ALA A 216 -23.78 -32.21 38.17
CA ALA A 216 -23.85 -31.35 36.99
C ALA A 216 -23.49 -32.17 35.74
N ASP A 217 -24.42 -33.04 35.33
CA ASP A 217 -24.53 -33.50 33.94
C ASP A 217 -25.30 -32.41 33.16
N PHE A 218 -24.70 -31.79 32.15
CA PHE A 218 -24.56 -32.23 30.76
C PHE A 218 -25.76 -31.81 29.88
N VAL A 219 -25.48 -30.82 29.03
CA VAL A 219 -25.93 -30.62 27.64
C VAL A 219 -27.43 -30.76 27.33
N GLY A 220 -27.98 -29.65 26.83
CA GLY A 220 -29.11 -29.54 25.92
C GLY A 220 -29.10 -28.16 25.27
#